data_AF-A0A2R6GFK8-F1
#
_entry.id   AF-A0A2R6GFK8-F1
#
_cell.length_a   1.000
_cell.length_b   1.000
_cell.length_c   1.000
_cell.angle_alpha   90.00
_cell.angle_beta   90.00
_cell.angle_gamma   90.00
#
_symmetry.space_group_name_H-M   'P 1'
#
loop_
_entity.id
_entity.type
_entity.pdbx_description
1 polymer ?
#
loop_
_entity_poly.entity_id
_entity_poly.type
_entity_poly.pdbx_seq_one_letter_code
_entity_poly.pdbx_strand_id
1 'polypeptide(L)'
;MTRDNDTERRRPDVRTSLDQWLDSRRGVLRKGIAASTAFTLGASAATGAASAQQDAPFGAVEFQNQTSDGTTVVVDSAILERGGFVTIHDGRLFEGQVTGSVIGVSDYVEPGGADHLTIDLFDVPGAQFDQSQLQNTQPLVAMPH
;
A
#
# COMPACT_ATOMS: atom_id res chain seq x y z
N MET A 1 -36.88 56.39 -17.45
CA MET A 1 -35.63 55.67 -17.75
C MET A 1 -35.38 54.64 -16.66
N THR A 2 -35.90 53.43 -16.83
CA THR A 2 -35.54 52.26 -16.01
C THR A 2 -34.51 51.48 -16.82
N ARG A 3 -33.36 51.16 -16.23
CA ARG A 3 -32.31 50.37 -16.86
C ARG A 3 -32.55 48.90 -16.52
N ASP A 4 -32.67 48.09 -17.56
CA ASP A 4 -32.76 46.64 -17.52
C ASP A 4 -31.44 46.05 -16.98
N ASN A 5 -31.54 45.03 -16.13
CA ASN A 5 -30.39 44.29 -15.62
C ASN A 5 -30.63 42.78 -15.81
N ASP A 6 -30.41 42.34 -17.05
CA ASP A 6 -30.34 40.94 -17.41
C ASP A 6 -29.02 40.34 -16.88
N THR A 7 -29.10 39.55 -15.82
CA THR A 7 -28.00 38.67 -15.39
C THR A 7 -28.48 37.23 -15.36
N GLU A 8 -28.62 36.68 -16.58
CA GLU A 8 -28.84 35.27 -16.83
C GLU A 8 -27.58 34.47 -16.48
N ARG A 9 -27.68 33.64 -15.44
CA ARG A 9 -26.62 32.71 -15.02
C ARG A 9 -26.45 31.61 -16.07
N ARG A 10 -25.49 31.77 -16.99
CA ARG A 10 -24.99 30.69 -17.86
C ARG A 10 -24.30 29.61 -17.01
N ARG A 11 -24.97 28.47 -16.83
CA ARG A 11 -24.35 27.22 -16.36
C ARG A 11 -23.49 26.65 -17.50
N PRO A 12 -22.20 26.33 -17.31
CA PRO A 12 -21.42 25.62 -18.33
C PRO A 12 -21.79 24.13 -18.35
N ASP A 13 -22.12 23.63 -19.54
CA ASP A 13 -22.48 22.23 -19.80
C ASP A 13 -21.32 21.26 -19.48
N VAL A 14 -21.60 20.25 -18.65
CA VAL A 14 -20.66 19.19 -18.20
C VAL A 14 -20.11 18.35 -19.37
N ARG A 15 -20.80 18.36 -20.51
CA ARG A 15 -20.46 17.54 -21.68
C ARG A 15 -19.14 17.94 -22.36
N THR A 16 -18.75 19.21 -22.30
CA THR A 16 -17.52 19.70 -22.96
C THR A 16 -16.23 19.19 -22.28
N SER A 17 -16.30 18.77 -21.01
CA SER A 17 -15.11 18.31 -20.26
C SER A 17 -14.71 16.86 -20.54
N LEU A 18 -15.65 16.00 -20.97
CA LEU A 18 -15.36 14.59 -21.23
C LEU A 18 -14.70 14.38 -22.61
N ASP A 19 -15.13 15.14 -23.61
CA ASP A 19 -14.56 15.08 -24.96
C ASP A 19 -13.10 15.57 -24.97
N GLN A 20 -12.75 16.58 -24.16
CA GLN A 20 -11.37 17.06 -24.03
C GLN A 20 -10.43 16.03 -23.36
N TRP A 21 -10.93 15.20 -22.45
CA TRP A 21 -10.12 14.17 -21.79
C TRP A 21 -9.82 12.98 -22.71
N LEU A 22 -10.78 12.62 -23.56
CA LEU A 22 -10.62 11.52 -24.52
C LEU A 22 -9.69 11.87 -25.69
N ASP A 23 -9.68 13.14 -26.13
CA ASP A 23 -8.79 13.61 -27.20
C ASP A 23 -7.31 13.67 -26.74
N SER A 24 -7.08 14.02 -25.47
CA SER A 24 -5.74 14.08 -24.88
C SER A 24 -5.03 12.71 -24.80
N ARG A 25 -5.78 11.58 -24.81
CA ARG A 25 -5.20 10.22 -24.75
C ARG A 25 -4.88 9.60 -26.12
N ARG A 26 -5.23 10.23 -27.24
CA ARG A 26 -5.08 9.63 -28.58
C ARG A 26 -3.85 10.08 -29.37
N GLY A 27 -2.90 10.76 -28.74
CA GLY A 27 -1.90 11.53 -29.47
C GLY A 27 -0.42 11.17 -29.29
N VAL A 28 0.03 9.91 -29.34
CA VAL A 28 1.44 9.63 -29.74
C VAL A 28 1.61 8.23 -30.37
N LEU A 29 1.49 8.12 -31.70
CA LEU A 29 2.19 7.05 -32.44
C LEU A 29 2.47 7.51 -33.87
N ARG A 30 3.37 8.48 -34.02
CA ARG A 30 3.97 8.81 -35.31
C ARG A 30 5.07 7.78 -35.60
N LYS A 31 4.71 6.71 -36.30
CA LYS A 31 5.67 5.84 -36.98
C LYS A 31 6.30 6.61 -38.15
N GLY A 32 7.49 7.15 -37.94
CA GLY A 32 8.36 7.59 -39.05
C GLY A 32 9.23 6.42 -39.48
N ILE A 33 8.90 5.78 -40.61
CA ILE A 33 9.83 4.87 -41.31
C ILE A 33 10.31 5.64 -42.53
N ALA A 34 11.48 6.27 -42.42
CA ALA A 34 12.25 6.74 -43.57
C ALA A 34 13.17 5.60 -44.01
N ALA A 35 13.04 5.17 -45.25
CA ALA A 35 13.86 4.14 -45.85
C ALA A 35 15.22 4.69 -46.33
N SER A 36 16.24 3.83 -46.26
CA SER A 36 17.43 3.72 -47.15
C SER A 36 18.79 3.99 -46.49
N THR A 37 19.51 2.92 -46.15
CA THR A 37 20.88 2.57 -46.62
C THR A 37 21.36 1.31 -45.90
N ALA A 38 21.95 0.37 -46.65
CA ALA A 38 22.35 -0.94 -46.16
C ALA A 38 23.57 -0.87 -45.24
N PHE A 39 23.51 -1.54 -44.09
CA PHE A 39 24.67 -1.89 -43.28
C PHE A 39 24.49 -3.31 -42.73
N THR A 40 25.31 -4.24 -43.22
CA THR A 40 25.39 -5.62 -42.73
C THR A 40 26.27 -5.63 -41.47
N LEU A 41 25.64 -5.78 -40.31
CA LEU A 41 26.28 -6.22 -39.07
C LEU A 41 25.33 -7.19 -38.36
N GLY A 42 25.91 -8.24 -37.77
CA GLY A 42 25.19 -9.36 -37.18
C GLY A 42 24.04 -8.94 -36.28
N ALA A 43 22.90 -9.61 -36.45
CA ALA A 43 21.70 -9.40 -35.68
C ALA A 43 21.94 -9.76 -34.20
N SER A 44 22.42 -8.81 -33.40
CA SER A 44 22.22 -8.85 -31.95
C SER A 44 20.75 -8.50 -31.71
N ALA A 45 19.93 -9.51 -31.43
CA ALA A 45 18.57 -9.33 -30.97
C ALA A 45 18.60 -8.45 -29.71
N ALA A 46 18.03 -7.24 -29.80
CA ALA A 46 17.70 -6.47 -28.62
C ALA A 46 16.63 -7.25 -27.85
N THR A 47 17.04 -8.04 -26.87
CA THR A 47 16.14 -8.56 -25.85
C THR A 47 15.60 -7.34 -25.10
N GLY A 48 14.43 -6.87 -25.50
CA GLY A 48 13.65 -5.94 -24.70
C GLY A 48 13.34 -6.63 -23.38
N ALA A 49 14.11 -6.33 -22.35
CA ALA A 49 13.73 -6.62 -20.98
C ALA A 49 12.53 -5.73 -20.67
N ALA A 50 11.33 -6.22 -20.99
CA ALA A 50 10.13 -5.73 -20.34
C ALA A 50 10.34 -6.00 -18.85
N SER A 51 10.54 -4.95 -18.06
CA SER A 51 10.45 -5.04 -16.61
C SER A 51 9.01 -5.48 -16.32
N ALA A 52 8.80 -6.77 -16.10
CA ALA A 52 7.60 -7.24 -15.46
C ALA A 52 7.58 -6.53 -14.10
N GLN A 53 6.70 -5.54 -13.97
CA GLN A 53 6.31 -5.04 -12.66
C GLN A 53 5.68 -6.25 -11.98
N GLN A 54 6.46 -6.98 -11.18
CA GLN A 54 5.91 -8.01 -10.32
C GLN A 54 4.96 -7.28 -9.38
N ASP A 55 3.66 -7.60 -9.45
CA ASP A 55 2.74 -7.21 -8.40
C ASP A 55 3.35 -7.73 -7.08
N ALA A 56 3.70 -6.78 -6.21
CA ALA A 56 4.16 -7.12 -4.87
C ALA A 56 2.98 -7.77 -4.14
N PRO A 57 3.20 -8.86 -3.38
CA PRO A 57 2.13 -9.46 -2.62
C PRO A 57 1.50 -8.44 -1.70
N PHE A 58 0.16 -8.42 -1.62
CA PHE A 58 -0.54 -7.50 -0.72
C PHE A 58 -0.83 -8.14 0.63
N GLY A 59 -0.95 -7.28 1.65
CA GLY A 59 -1.41 -7.62 2.99
C GLY A 59 -2.26 -6.48 3.55
N ALA A 60 -3.31 -6.81 4.28
CA ALA A 60 -4.16 -5.86 4.99
C ALA A 60 -4.41 -6.34 6.41
N VAL A 61 -4.46 -5.41 7.37
CA VAL A 61 -4.69 -5.72 8.78
C VAL A 61 -5.70 -4.70 9.33
N GLU A 62 -6.70 -5.19 10.05
CA GLU A 62 -7.62 -4.39 10.85
C GLU A 62 -7.26 -4.53 12.33
N PHE A 63 -6.87 -3.42 12.94
CA PHE A 63 -6.44 -3.37 14.33
C PHE A 63 -7.04 -2.15 15.02
N GLN A 64 -7.84 -2.39 16.05
CA GLN A 64 -8.62 -1.37 16.73
C GLN A 64 -8.01 -0.99 18.07
N ASN A 65 -8.34 0.21 18.54
CA ASN A 65 -8.02 0.63 19.91
C ASN A 65 -8.73 -0.27 20.90
N GLN A 66 -7.97 -0.79 21.87
CA GLN A 66 -8.47 -1.76 22.84
C GLN A 66 -7.89 -1.51 24.23
N THR A 67 -8.54 -2.08 25.24
CA THR A 67 -7.99 -2.21 26.59
C THR A 67 -7.59 -3.67 26.79
N SER A 68 -6.33 -3.90 27.17
CA SER A 68 -5.82 -5.24 27.50
C SER A 68 -5.13 -5.23 28.86
N ASP A 69 -4.71 -6.41 29.31
CA ASP A 69 -3.85 -6.57 30.48
C ASP A 69 -2.37 -6.22 30.21
N GLY A 70 -2.07 -5.80 28.97
CA GLY A 70 -0.73 -5.43 28.52
C GLY A 70 0.13 -6.62 28.10
N THR A 71 -0.35 -7.85 28.19
CA THR A 71 0.39 -9.06 27.78
C THR A 71 -0.04 -9.58 26.42
N THR A 72 -1.29 -9.32 26.02
CA THR A 72 -1.82 -9.74 24.72
C THR A 72 -2.60 -8.63 24.04
N VAL A 73 -2.75 -8.75 22.73
CA VAL A 73 -3.64 -7.93 21.91
C VAL A 73 -4.41 -8.79 20.92
N VAL A 74 -5.56 -8.30 20.49
CA VAL A 74 -6.36 -8.93 19.43
C VAL A 74 -6.27 -8.08 18.16
N VAL A 75 -5.90 -8.73 17.05
CA VAL A 75 -6.04 -8.19 15.70
C VAL A 75 -7.35 -8.72 15.11
N ASP A 76 -8.24 -7.82 14.70
CA ASP A 76 -9.60 -8.15 14.30
C ASP A 76 -9.62 -8.99 13.02
N SER A 77 -8.83 -8.59 12.02
CA SER A 77 -8.62 -9.38 10.81
C SER A 77 -7.25 -9.10 10.19
N ALA A 78 -6.68 -10.11 9.53
CA ALA A 78 -5.51 -9.97 8.70
C ALA A 78 -5.68 -10.78 7.41
N ILE A 79 -5.48 -10.15 6.25
CA ILE A 79 -5.59 -10.78 4.93
C ILE A 79 -4.20 -10.74 4.30
N LEU A 80 -3.62 -11.91 4.02
CA LEU A 80 -2.30 -12.05 3.40
C LEU A 80 -2.42 -12.84 2.10
N GLU A 81 -1.92 -12.31 0.98
CA GLU A 81 -2.01 -13.00 -0.32
C GLU A 81 -1.30 -14.36 -0.32
N ARG A 82 -0.13 -14.43 0.33
CA ARG A 82 0.76 -15.61 0.30
C ARG A 82 0.90 -16.29 1.66
N GLY A 83 0.08 -15.88 2.63
CA GLY A 83 0.27 -16.20 4.04
C GLY A 83 1.53 -15.54 4.59
N GLY A 84 1.75 -15.65 5.90
CA GLY A 84 2.83 -14.96 6.58
C GLY A 84 2.51 -14.70 8.04
N PHE A 85 2.92 -13.54 8.55
CA PHE A 85 2.76 -13.20 9.96
C PHE A 85 2.26 -11.76 10.11
N VAL A 86 1.67 -11.48 11.27
CA VAL A 86 1.37 -10.12 11.70
C VAL A 86 2.30 -9.78 12.86
N THR A 87 3.03 -8.67 12.73
CA THR A 87 3.87 -8.14 13.80
C THR A 87 3.16 -7.01 14.53
N ILE A 88 3.45 -6.86 15.82
CA ILE A 88 3.01 -5.74 16.63
C ILE A 88 4.22 -4.88 16.98
N HIS A 89 4.17 -3.62 16.55
CA HIS A 89 5.19 -2.62 16.83
C HIS A 89 4.72 -1.65 17.91
N ASP A 90 5.64 -1.23 18.79
CA ASP A 90 5.40 -0.15 19.74
C ASP A 90 5.79 1.24 19.20
N GLY A 91 5.67 2.26 20.06
CA GLY A 91 5.96 3.65 19.71
C GLY A 91 7.37 3.92 19.18
N ARG A 92 8.35 3.04 19.44
CA ARG A 92 9.73 3.18 18.93
C ARG A 92 9.79 3.08 17.41
N LEU A 93 8.75 2.54 16.76
CA LEU A 93 8.62 2.56 15.30
C LEU A 93 8.67 4.00 14.76
N PHE A 94 8.01 4.93 15.44
CA PHE A 94 7.96 6.35 15.03
C PHE A 94 9.28 7.08 15.30
N GLU A 95 10.18 6.47 16.06
CA GLU A 95 11.54 6.94 16.31
C GLU A 95 12.55 6.35 15.30
N GLY A 96 12.07 5.57 14.32
CA GLY A 96 12.87 4.95 13.27
C GLY A 96 13.43 3.58 13.61
N GLN A 97 13.08 3.00 14.77
CA GLN A 97 13.51 1.66 15.15
C GLN A 97 12.63 0.58 14.50
N VAL A 98 12.81 0.33 13.20
CA VAL A 98 11.94 -0.59 12.44
C VAL A 98 11.91 -1.99 13.06
N THR A 99 13.07 -2.65 13.21
CA THR A 99 13.13 -4.00 13.79
C THR A 99 13.05 -3.98 15.32
N GLY A 100 13.65 -2.97 15.96
CA GLY A 100 13.72 -2.88 17.42
C GLY A 100 12.38 -2.63 18.10
N SER A 101 11.38 -2.11 17.36
CA SER A 101 10.03 -1.84 17.87
C SER A 101 9.10 -3.04 17.84
N VAL A 102 9.47 -4.16 17.20
CA VAL A 102 8.66 -5.39 17.21
C VAL A 102 8.62 -5.94 18.63
N ILE A 103 7.42 -5.98 19.20
CA ILE A 103 7.17 -6.51 20.54
C ILE A 103 6.21 -7.71 20.52
N GLY A 104 5.65 -8.10 19.38
CA GLY A 104 4.80 -9.28 19.27
C GLY A 104 4.77 -9.80 17.84
N VAL A 105 4.56 -11.11 17.68
CA VAL A 105 4.44 -11.78 16.39
C VAL A 105 3.33 -12.81 16.50
N SER A 106 2.40 -12.83 15.54
CA SER A 106 1.36 -13.84 15.48
C SER A 106 1.93 -15.23 15.18
N ASP A 107 1.10 -16.25 15.35
CA ASP A 107 1.30 -17.50 14.62
C ASP A 107 1.20 -17.27 13.10
N TYR A 108 1.60 -18.28 12.33
CA TYR A 108 1.50 -18.24 10.88
C TYR A 108 0.03 -18.10 10.44
N VAL A 109 -0.24 -17.08 9.64
CA VAL A 109 -1.55 -16.85 9.01
C VAL A 109 -1.51 -17.42 7.61
N GLU A 110 -2.44 -18.32 7.31
CA GLU A 110 -2.58 -18.93 6.00
C GLU A 110 -2.93 -17.89 4.91
N PRO A 111 -2.61 -18.17 3.63
CA PRO A 111 -3.09 -17.34 2.52
C PRO A 111 -4.60 -17.13 2.56
N GLY A 112 -5.04 -15.90 2.33
CA GLY A 112 -6.45 -15.51 2.42
C GLY A 112 -6.84 -14.87 3.75
N GLY A 113 -6.12 -15.15 4.84
CA GLY A 113 -6.24 -14.43 6.10
C GLY A 113 -6.85 -15.20 7.28
N ALA A 114 -6.96 -14.50 8.41
CA ALA A 114 -7.57 -14.99 9.65
C ALA A 114 -8.19 -13.82 10.44
N ASP A 115 -9.20 -14.14 11.25
CA ASP A 115 -9.90 -13.19 12.12
C ASP A 115 -9.57 -13.46 13.60
N HIS A 116 -9.67 -12.42 14.43
CA HIS A 116 -9.49 -12.48 15.89
C HIS A 116 -8.18 -13.15 16.31
N LEU A 117 -7.07 -12.72 15.71
CA LEU A 117 -5.74 -13.20 16.03
C LEU A 117 -5.32 -12.66 17.40
N THR A 118 -5.16 -13.54 18.37
CA THR A 118 -4.55 -13.18 19.67
C THR A 118 -3.05 -13.27 19.52
N ILE A 119 -2.34 -12.18 19.84
CA ILE A 119 -0.89 -12.08 19.72
C ILE A 119 -0.31 -11.76 21.10
N ASP A 120 0.62 -12.59 21.53
CA ASP A 120 1.38 -12.38 22.75
C ASP A 120 2.41 -11.25 22.56
N LEU A 121 2.50 -10.38 23.56
CA LEU A 121 3.46 -9.29 23.62
C LEU A 121 4.66 -9.71 24.48
N PHE A 122 5.82 -9.23 24.08
CA PHE A 122 7.13 -9.53 24.66
C PHE A 122 7.53 -11.01 24.61
N ASP A 123 6.82 -11.80 23.81
CA ASP A 123 7.20 -13.17 23.45
C ASP A 123 7.46 -13.24 21.94
N VAL A 124 8.70 -12.91 21.56
CA VAL A 124 9.15 -12.94 20.17
C VAL A 124 10.38 -13.83 20.08
N PRO A 125 10.35 -14.94 19.33
CA PRO A 125 11.49 -15.83 19.19
C PRO A 125 12.76 -15.10 18.77
N GLY A 126 13.81 -15.21 19.58
CA GLY A 126 15.12 -14.59 19.31
C GLY A 126 15.24 -13.12 19.71
N ALA A 127 14.19 -12.49 20.25
CA ALA A 127 14.26 -11.18 20.86
C ALA A 127 14.38 -11.29 22.39
N GLN A 128 14.87 -10.23 23.02
CA GLN A 128 14.94 -10.09 24.47
C GLN A 128 14.29 -8.78 24.87
N PHE A 129 13.50 -8.81 25.94
CA PHE A 129 12.78 -7.65 26.45
C PHE A 129 13.04 -7.49 27.94
N ASP A 130 13.21 -6.24 28.38
CA ASP A 130 13.37 -5.89 29.80
C ASP A 130 12.03 -5.81 30.55
N GLN A 131 10.92 -5.98 29.83
CA GLN A 131 9.56 -5.94 30.35
C GLN A 131 8.75 -7.11 29.80
N SER A 132 7.74 -7.55 30.55
CA SER A 132 6.86 -8.66 30.19
C SER A 132 5.44 -8.22 29.83
N GLN A 133 5.13 -6.93 29.93
CA GLN A 133 3.81 -6.37 29.63
C GLN A 133 3.92 -4.86 29.38
N LEU A 134 2.92 -4.30 28.69
CA LEU A 134 2.77 -2.86 28.51
C LEU A 134 2.49 -2.21 29.86
N GLN A 135 3.25 -1.18 30.21
CA GLN A 135 3.11 -0.49 31.49
C GLN A 135 2.16 0.72 31.42
N ASN A 136 1.93 1.25 30.21
CA ASN A 136 1.17 2.47 29.98
C ASN A 136 0.35 2.35 28.69
N THR A 137 -0.67 3.18 28.56
CA THR A 137 -1.36 3.41 27.27
C THR A 137 -0.38 4.00 26.27
N GLN A 138 -0.26 3.36 25.11
CA GLN A 138 0.64 3.79 24.04
C GLN A 138 0.12 3.35 22.66
N PRO A 139 0.58 3.98 21.57
CA PRO A 139 0.25 3.50 20.23
C PRO A 139 0.93 2.16 19.96
N LEU A 140 0.18 1.27 19.31
CA LEU A 140 0.68 0.03 18.74
C LEU A 140 0.32 0.01 17.25
N VAL A 141 1.19 -0.58 16.43
CA VAL A 141 0.98 -0.70 14.99
C VAL A 141 1.09 -2.17 14.60
N ALA A 142 0.02 -2.71 14.04
CA ALA A 142 0.02 -4.05 13.47
C ALA A 142 0.45 -3.98 12.00
N MET A 143 1.43 -4.80 11.59
CA MET A 143 1.92 -4.83 10.21
C MET A 143 1.96 -6.26 9.64
N PRO A 144 1.47 -6.48 8.41
CA PRO A 144 1.58 -7.76 7.72
C PRO A 144 2.99 -7.97 7.15
N HIS A 145 3.48 -9.21 7.21
CA HIS A 145 4.80 -9.64 6.70
C HIS A 145 4.74 -10.98 5.97
#